data_AF-A0A3N0AT04-F1
#
_entry.id   AF-A0A3N0AT04-F1
#
_cell.length_a   1.000
_cell.length_b   1.000
_cell.length_c   1.000
_cell.angle_alpha   90.00
_cell.angle_beta   90.00
_cell.angle_gamma   90.00
#
_symmetry.space_group_name_H-M   'P 1'
#
loop_
_entity.id
_entity.type
_entity.pdbx_description
1 polymer ?
#
loop_
_entity_poly.entity_id
_entity_poly.type
_entity_poly.pdbx_seq_one_letter_code
_entity_poly.pdbx_strand_id
1 'polypeptide(L)'
;MRVVRRMRRRIRMPRRQHNQPELGVRRREMARPKKDANCVEARQRIIDGFWTLLEERRLSDITIGMVVEQAQCNRGTFYYHFESLDALLHEAIERELLVERDIPGMIFELACGIEDSPSQRLGETNELYRLSLIMDRGGLDLVAEEAKRTIVGMWTALLVPGQTELPEPTREVIEYFTSGTLGLISYRFAREKEGRPASSTIATDDFLKRNAAFVIEQVARYQGMTEADVLARLHMASCLMHQARA
;
A
#
# COMPACT_ATOMS: atom_id res chain seq x y z
N MET A 1 -30.24 -83.15 -15.61
CA MET A 1 -29.83 -82.84 -14.23
C MET A 1 -30.99 -82.13 -13.53
N ARG A 2 -31.48 -82.75 -12.45
CA ARG A 2 -32.55 -82.39 -11.49
C ARG A 2 -33.32 -81.05 -11.65
N VAL A 3 -34.62 -81.21 -11.94
CA VAL A 3 -35.74 -80.35 -11.51
C VAL A 3 -36.16 -80.76 -10.09
N VAL A 4 -36.15 -79.86 -9.11
CA VAL A 4 -36.72 -80.05 -7.75
C VAL A 4 -36.93 -78.65 -7.13
N ARG A 5 -38.02 -78.22 -6.48
CA ARG A 5 -39.40 -78.65 -6.21
C ARG A 5 -40.13 -77.44 -5.61
N ARG A 6 -41.41 -77.29 -5.99
CA ARG A 6 -42.60 -76.90 -5.18
C ARG A 6 -42.45 -75.99 -3.93
N MET A 7 -43.05 -74.80 -4.03
CA MET A 7 -44.35 -74.44 -3.41
C MET A 7 -44.71 -75.02 -2.01
N ARG A 8 -44.82 -74.16 -0.97
CA ARG A 8 -46.08 -73.71 -0.30
C ARG A 8 -45.91 -73.32 1.20
N ARG A 9 -46.15 -72.02 1.46
CA ARG A 9 -46.93 -71.35 2.54
C ARG A 9 -47.13 -72.00 3.93
N ARG A 10 -46.87 -71.19 4.97
CA ARG A 10 -47.65 -71.03 6.24
C ARG A 10 -47.49 -69.56 6.70
N ILE A 11 -48.47 -68.67 6.58
CA ILE A 11 -49.57 -68.31 7.52
C ILE A 11 -49.09 -68.02 8.96
N ARG A 12 -49.05 -66.75 9.42
CA ARG A 12 -50.02 -66.03 10.30
C ARG A 12 -49.43 -64.67 10.82
N MET A 13 -50.27 -63.62 10.84
CA MET A 13 -50.11 -62.22 11.33
C MET A 13 -50.10 -62.13 12.90
N PRO A 14 -50.04 -60.96 13.61
CA PRO A 14 -49.42 -59.62 13.45
C PRO A 14 -48.77 -59.00 14.75
N ARG A 15 -48.24 -57.76 14.63
CA ARG A 15 -48.08 -56.63 15.61
C ARG A 15 -47.14 -56.76 16.84
N ARG A 16 -46.17 -55.84 16.97
CA ARG A 16 -46.25 -54.59 17.78
C ARG A 16 -44.98 -53.73 17.67
N GLN A 17 -45.19 -52.43 17.85
CA GLN A 17 -44.25 -51.29 17.80
C GLN A 17 -43.18 -51.34 18.91
N HIS A 18 -41.98 -50.82 18.64
CA HIS A 18 -41.45 -49.61 19.30
C HIS A 18 -40.03 -49.24 18.84
N ASN A 19 -39.90 -47.99 18.37
CA ASN A 19 -38.81 -47.02 18.54
C ASN A 19 -37.39 -47.51 18.88
N GLN A 20 -36.42 -47.12 18.04
CA GLN A 20 -35.39 -46.13 18.40
C GLN A 20 -34.69 -45.54 17.15
N PRO A 21 -34.27 -44.26 17.17
CA PRO A 21 -33.83 -43.53 15.97
C PRO A 21 -32.33 -43.67 15.72
N GLU A 22 -31.93 -43.94 14.47
CA GLU A 22 -30.54 -43.85 14.05
C GLU A 22 -30.08 -42.39 13.96
N LEU A 23 -28.98 -42.10 14.66
CA LEU A 23 -28.34 -40.79 14.75
C LEU A 23 -27.90 -40.28 13.37
N GLY A 24 -28.45 -39.13 13.00
CA GLY A 24 -28.09 -38.42 11.79
C GLY A 24 -26.61 -38.03 11.78
N VAL A 25 -25.88 -38.53 10.78
CA VAL A 25 -24.61 -37.96 10.35
C VAL A 25 -24.93 -36.61 9.70
N ARG A 26 -24.89 -35.53 10.49
CA ARG A 26 -24.85 -34.17 9.93
C ARG A 26 -23.53 -34.03 9.18
N ARG A 27 -23.57 -34.14 7.84
CA ARG A 27 -22.50 -33.59 7.00
C ARG A 27 -22.36 -32.13 7.40
N ARG A 28 -21.21 -31.76 7.99
CA ARG A 28 -20.83 -30.35 8.10
C ARG A 28 -20.72 -29.84 6.67
N GLU A 29 -21.73 -29.09 6.27
CA GLU A 29 -21.72 -28.27 5.08
C GLU A 29 -20.67 -27.18 5.33
N MET A 30 -19.43 -27.46 4.98
CA MET A 30 -18.43 -26.42 4.82
C MET A 30 -18.86 -25.64 3.58
N ALA A 31 -19.62 -24.57 3.81
CA ALA A 31 -19.94 -23.60 2.78
C ALA A 31 -18.63 -23.21 2.09
N ARG A 32 -18.51 -23.55 0.81
CA ARG A 32 -17.36 -23.23 -0.02
C ARG A 32 -17.16 -21.71 0.05
N PRO A 33 -15.98 -21.20 0.43
CA PRO A 33 -15.72 -19.76 0.43
C PRO A 33 -16.08 -19.18 -0.94
N LYS A 34 -16.80 -18.05 -0.96
CA LYS A 34 -17.13 -17.36 -2.22
C LYS A 34 -15.83 -17.16 -3.00
N LYS A 35 -15.82 -17.57 -4.27
CA LYS A 35 -14.64 -17.58 -5.15
C LYS A 35 -13.87 -16.25 -5.13
N ASP A 36 -14.58 -15.14 -4.94
CA ASP A 36 -14.04 -13.78 -4.90
C ASP A 36 -13.30 -13.46 -3.59
N ALA A 37 -13.74 -14.01 -2.45
CA ALA A 37 -13.02 -13.86 -1.19
C ALA A 37 -11.66 -14.56 -1.28
N ASN A 38 -11.62 -15.77 -1.83
CA ASN A 38 -10.36 -16.52 -1.99
C ASN A 38 -9.40 -15.86 -3.01
N CYS A 39 -9.94 -15.08 -3.94
CA CYS A 39 -9.21 -14.28 -4.93
C CYS A 39 -8.53 -13.07 -4.28
N VAL A 40 -9.27 -12.26 -3.50
CA VAL A 40 -8.70 -11.12 -2.76
C VAL A 40 -7.64 -11.58 -1.76
N GLU A 41 -7.91 -12.67 -1.04
CA GLU A 41 -6.98 -13.28 -0.09
C GLU A 41 -5.68 -13.75 -0.77
N ALA A 42 -5.76 -14.35 -1.96
CA ALA A 42 -4.57 -14.79 -2.68
C ALA A 42 -3.71 -13.63 -3.17
N ARG A 43 -4.35 -12.56 -3.68
CA ARG A 43 -3.65 -11.34 -4.10
C ARG A 43 -2.88 -10.70 -2.95
N GLN A 44 -3.53 -10.56 -1.79
CA GLN A 44 -2.89 -10.01 -0.59
C GLN A 44 -1.68 -10.86 -0.15
N ARG A 45 -1.83 -12.19 -0.09
CA ARG A 45 -0.70 -13.08 0.26
C ARG A 45 0.49 -12.95 -0.69
N ILE A 46 0.25 -12.70 -1.97
CA ILE A 46 1.33 -12.46 -2.95
C ILE A 46 2.07 -11.15 -2.65
N ILE A 47 1.34 -10.06 -2.35
CA ILE A 47 1.92 -8.76 -1.97
C ILE A 47 2.71 -8.87 -0.66
N ASP A 48 2.15 -9.51 0.36
CA ASP A 48 2.83 -9.70 1.64
C ASP A 48 4.06 -10.61 1.49
N GLY A 49 3.96 -11.67 0.68
CA GLY A 49 5.09 -12.52 0.35
C GLY A 49 6.23 -11.76 -0.34
N PHE A 50 5.89 -10.82 -1.24
CA PHE A 50 6.88 -9.91 -1.84
C PHE A 50 7.57 -9.04 -0.78
N TRP A 51 6.82 -8.41 0.13
CA TRP A 51 7.39 -7.60 1.20
C TRP A 51 8.34 -8.42 2.10
N THR A 52 7.94 -9.62 2.51
CA THR A 52 8.81 -10.51 3.31
C THR A 52 10.10 -10.87 2.57
N LEU A 53 10.04 -11.16 1.27
CA LEU A 53 11.24 -11.45 0.49
C LEU A 53 12.19 -10.24 0.42
N LEU A 54 11.64 -9.02 0.35
CA LEU A 54 12.39 -7.77 0.28
C LEU A 54 13.12 -7.44 1.59
N GLU A 55 12.61 -7.88 2.74
CA GLU A 55 13.30 -7.75 4.04
C GLU A 55 14.67 -8.46 4.02
N GLU A 56 14.77 -9.57 3.29
CA GLU A 56 15.95 -10.42 3.25
C GLU A 56 16.83 -10.20 2.02
N ARG A 57 16.28 -9.73 0.89
CA ARG A 57 16.95 -9.73 -0.42
C ARG A 57 16.99 -8.34 -1.07
N ARG A 58 17.85 -8.14 -2.07
CA ARG A 58 17.72 -7.00 -2.99
C ARG A 58 16.57 -7.27 -3.95
N LEU A 59 15.92 -6.22 -4.44
CA LEU A 59 14.82 -6.35 -5.39
C LEU A 59 15.24 -7.13 -6.65
N SER A 60 16.46 -6.89 -7.15
CA SER A 60 17.05 -7.57 -8.30
C SER A 60 17.14 -9.09 -8.18
N ASP A 61 17.09 -9.61 -6.94
CA ASP A 61 17.29 -11.03 -6.65
C ASP A 61 15.95 -11.76 -6.41
N ILE A 62 14.83 -11.02 -6.39
CA ILE A 62 13.49 -11.59 -6.19
C ILE A 62 12.97 -12.14 -7.51
N THR A 63 12.40 -13.35 -7.46
CA THR A 63 11.79 -13.99 -8.63
C THR A 63 10.33 -14.36 -8.35
N ILE A 64 9.53 -14.50 -9.41
CA ILE A 64 8.14 -15.01 -9.29
C ILE A 64 8.11 -16.36 -8.56
N GLY A 65 9.11 -17.23 -8.79
CA GLY A 65 9.21 -18.52 -8.12
C GLY A 65 9.28 -18.40 -6.59
N MET A 66 10.12 -17.49 -6.10
CA MET A 66 10.23 -17.20 -4.66
C MET A 66 8.94 -16.60 -4.11
N VAL A 67 8.32 -15.67 -4.84
CA VAL A 67 7.08 -15.02 -4.41
C VAL A 67 5.96 -16.04 -4.25
N VAL A 68 5.76 -16.95 -5.21
CA VAL A 68 4.68 -17.94 -5.11
C VAL A 68 4.93 -18.97 -4.01
N GLU A 69 6.20 -19.32 -3.76
CA GLU A 69 6.59 -20.17 -2.64
C GLU A 69 6.28 -19.49 -1.31
N GLN A 70 6.71 -18.24 -1.13
CA GLN A 70 6.46 -17.44 0.08
C GLN A 70 4.96 -17.23 0.32
N ALA A 71 4.18 -16.95 -0.74
CA ALA A 71 2.74 -16.73 -0.69
C ALA A 71 1.91 -18.04 -0.59
N GLN A 72 2.57 -19.20 -0.60
CA GLN A 72 1.96 -20.52 -0.58
C GLN A 72 0.91 -20.71 -1.68
N CYS A 73 1.25 -20.30 -2.90
CA CYS A 73 0.40 -20.43 -4.09
C CYS A 73 1.16 -21.01 -5.27
N ASN A 74 0.49 -21.22 -6.41
CA ASN A 74 1.13 -21.67 -7.65
C ASN A 74 1.27 -20.53 -8.65
N ARG A 75 2.12 -20.71 -9.68
CA ARG A 75 2.34 -19.70 -10.74
C ARG A 75 1.05 -19.33 -11.49
N GLY A 76 0.12 -20.26 -11.67
CA GLY A 76 -1.17 -19.97 -12.30
C GLY A 76 -2.01 -19.00 -11.46
N THR A 77 -1.97 -19.12 -10.13
CA THR A 77 -2.58 -18.15 -9.21
C THR A 77 -1.87 -16.81 -9.28
N PHE A 78 -0.54 -16.78 -9.35
CA PHE A 78 0.19 -15.53 -9.55
C PHE A 78 -0.25 -14.80 -10.82
N TYR A 79 -0.18 -15.48 -11.97
CA TYR A 79 -0.54 -14.89 -13.27
C TYR A 79 -2.01 -14.56 -13.42
N TYR A 80 -2.87 -15.07 -12.54
CA TYR A 80 -4.27 -14.63 -12.46
C TYR A 80 -4.40 -13.21 -11.88
N HIS A 81 -3.47 -12.78 -11.02
CA HIS A 81 -3.49 -11.48 -10.35
C HIS A 81 -2.50 -10.46 -10.94
N PHE A 82 -1.33 -10.93 -11.38
CA PHE A 82 -0.23 -10.09 -11.81
C PHE A 82 0.39 -10.63 -13.10
N GLU A 83 0.50 -9.79 -14.12
CA GLU A 83 1.06 -10.18 -15.42
C GLU A 83 2.59 -10.41 -15.35
N SER A 84 3.26 -9.76 -14.41
CA SER A 84 4.71 -9.83 -14.21
C SER A 84 5.12 -9.52 -12.77
N LEU A 85 6.41 -9.68 -12.46
CA LEU A 85 6.97 -9.20 -11.19
C LEU A 85 6.92 -7.67 -11.10
N ASP A 86 7.12 -6.96 -12.22
CA ASP A 86 7.05 -5.50 -12.27
C ASP A 86 5.63 -4.99 -11.99
N ALA A 87 4.59 -5.70 -12.45
CA ALA A 87 3.20 -5.37 -12.14
C ALA A 87 2.90 -5.50 -10.64
N LEU A 88 3.43 -6.55 -10.00
CA LEU A 88 3.36 -6.72 -8.54
C LEU A 88 4.12 -5.61 -7.81
N LEU A 89 5.32 -5.29 -8.26
CA LEU A 89 6.16 -4.23 -7.69
C LEU A 89 5.43 -2.87 -7.73
N HIS A 90 4.92 -2.51 -8.90
CA HIS A 90 4.23 -1.24 -9.11
C HIS A 90 3.03 -1.11 -8.17
N GLU A 91 2.19 -2.14 -8.10
CA GLU A 91 1.03 -2.14 -7.22
C GLU A 91 1.40 -2.11 -5.74
N ALA A 92 2.44 -2.86 -5.34
CA ALA A 92 2.92 -2.85 -3.95
C ALA A 92 3.40 -1.45 -3.53
N ILE A 93 4.16 -0.77 -4.41
CA ILE A 93 4.60 0.62 -4.19
C ILE A 93 3.40 1.55 -4.16
N GLU A 94 2.54 1.54 -5.18
CA GLU A 94 1.40 2.44 -5.31
C GLU A 94 0.48 2.35 -4.09
N ARG A 95 0.16 1.13 -3.66
CA ARG A 95 -0.68 0.92 -2.48
C ARG A 95 -0.03 1.44 -1.20
N GLU A 96 1.23 1.12 -0.95
CA GLU A 96 1.92 1.60 0.24
C GLU A 96 2.02 3.14 0.23
N LEU A 97 2.32 3.71 -0.94
CA LEU A 97 2.55 5.15 -1.13
C LEU A 97 1.27 5.96 -1.05
N LEU A 98 0.18 5.53 -1.69
CA LEU A 98 -1.06 6.30 -1.83
C LEU A 98 -2.15 5.93 -0.82
N VAL A 99 -2.25 4.64 -0.48
CA VAL A 99 -3.38 4.13 0.32
C VAL A 99 -2.99 3.97 1.78
N GLU A 100 -1.90 3.27 2.05
CA GLU A 100 -1.54 2.92 3.43
C GLU A 100 -0.88 4.10 4.15
N ARG A 101 -0.07 4.91 3.44
CA ARG A 101 0.75 5.98 4.06
C ARG A 101 0.46 7.39 3.58
N ASP A 102 -0.18 7.54 2.43
CA ASP A 102 -0.39 8.83 1.77
C ASP A 102 0.87 9.74 1.81
N ILE A 103 1.96 9.21 1.27
CA ILE A 103 3.22 9.95 1.20
C ILE A 103 3.07 11.26 0.42
N PRO A 104 2.30 11.33 -0.68
CA PRO A 104 2.08 12.59 -1.38
C PRO A 104 1.44 13.65 -0.50
N GLY A 105 0.40 13.33 0.28
CA GLY A 105 -0.21 14.30 1.18
C GLY A 105 0.72 14.69 2.33
N MET A 106 1.46 13.75 2.91
CA MET A 106 2.48 14.07 3.92
C MET A 106 3.56 15.04 3.37
N ILE A 107 4.12 14.76 2.19
CA ILE A 107 5.13 15.63 1.56
C ILE A 107 4.51 16.99 1.20
N PHE A 108 3.26 16.99 0.74
CA PHE A 108 2.52 18.21 0.46
C PHE A 108 2.36 19.07 1.71
N GLU A 109 1.95 18.50 2.84
CA GLU A 109 1.80 19.21 4.13
C GLU A 109 3.14 19.76 4.65
N LEU A 110 4.21 18.97 4.50
CA LEU A 110 5.57 19.42 4.79
C LEU A 110 5.97 20.62 3.93
N ALA A 111 5.66 20.59 2.62
CA ALA A 111 5.94 21.70 1.71
C ALA A 111 5.14 22.96 2.08
N CYS A 112 3.94 22.80 2.63
CA CYS A 112 3.10 23.90 3.09
C CYS A 112 3.58 24.50 4.43
N GLY A 113 4.48 23.81 5.15
CA GLY A 113 4.96 24.25 6.46
C GLY A 113 3.89 24.21 7.56
N ILE A 114 2.83 23.41 7.38
CA ILE A 114 1.71 23.30 8.33
C ILE A 114 2.10 22.40 9.52
N GLU A 115 3.09 21.53 9.32
CA GLU A 115 3.51 20.54 10.31
C GLU A 115 4.28 21.17 11.48
N ASP A 116 3.78 20.94 12.70
CA ASP A 116 4.37 21.46 13.93
C ASP A 116 5.71 20.79 14.25
N SER A 117 5.81 19.49 13.99
CA SER A 117 7.02 18.68 14.25
C SER A 117 7.43 17.84 13.02
N PRO A 118 7.95 18.49 11.94
CA PRO A 118 8.29 17.82 10.68
C PRO A 118 9.21 16.62 10.82
N SER A 119 10.20 16.71 11.71
CA SER A 119 11.13 15.63 11.96
C SER A 119 10.50 14.43 12.66
N GLN A 120 9.47 14.63 13.49
CA GLN A 120 8.74 13.54 14.11
C GLN A 120 7.88 12.83 13.06
N ARG A 121 7.16 13.58 12.21
CA ARG A 121 6.38 13.02 11.09
C ARG A 121 7.23 12.14 10.18
N LEU A 122 8.45 12.56 9.89
CA LEU A 122 9.44 11.80 9.11
C LEU A 122 10.20 10.72 9.92
N GLY A 123 9.91 10.56 11.22
CA GLY A 123 10.69 9.77 12.16
C GLY A 123 9.98 8.54 12.71
N GLU A 124 8.72 8.29 12.34
CA GLU A 124 8.00 7.10 12.79
C GLU A 124 8.38 5.90 11.93
N THR A 125 9.38 5.17 12.39
CA THR A 125 10.09 4.16 11.58
C THR A 125 9.22 2.97 11.21
N ASN A 126 8.17 2.70 12.00
CA ASN A 126 7.13 1.74 11.64
C ASN A 126 6.18 2.24 10.55
N GLU A 127 5.89 3.54 10.48
CA GLU A 127 4.97 4.08 9.48
C GLU A 127 5.60 4.07 8.09
N LEU A 128 6.89 4.40 7.98
CA LEU A 128 7.59 4.49 6.70
C LEU A 128 8.43 3.26 6.36
N TYR A 129 8.30 2.17 7.11
CA TYR A 129 9.18 1.01 7.02
C TYR A 129 9.22 0.41 5.61
N ARG A 130 8.07 0.04 5.04
CA ARG A 130 8.00 -0.63 3.72
C ARG A 130 8.52 0.26 2.59
N LEU A 131 8.20 1.56 2.63
CA LEU A 131 8.72 2.54 1.69
C LEU A 131 10.24 2.68 1.80
N SER A 132 10.74 2.77 3.03
CA SER A 132 12.17 2.88 3.27
C SER A 132 12.91 1.60 2.87
N LEU A 133 12.30 0.44 3.11
CA LEU A 133 12.81 -0.86 2.71
C LEU A 133 12.92 -0.98 1.19
N ILE A 134 11.90 -0.57 0.43
CA ILE A 134 11.96 -0.64 -1.04
C ILE A 134 12.94 0.37 -1.62
N MET A 135 13.11 1.55 -1.02
CA MET A 135 14.17 2.49 -1.40
C MET A 135 15.57 1.90 -1.13
N ASP A 136 15.78 1.24 0.02
CA ASP A 136 17.05 0.56 0.38
C ASP A 136 17.38 -0.60 -0.56
N ARG A 137 16.38 -1.40 -0.92
CA ARG A 137 16.57 -2.69 -1.63
C ARG A 137 16.35 -2.63 -3.14
N GLY A 138 15.55 -1.68 -3.61
CA GLY A 138 15.17 -1.50 -5.02
C GLY A 138 15.66 -0.18 -5.63
N GLY A 139 15.99 0.81 -4.80
CA GLY A 139 16.45 2.13 -5.25
C GLY A 139 15.39 3.21 -5.05
N LEU A 140 15.87 4.44 -4.83
CA LEU A 140 15.05 5.62 -4.54
C LEU A 140 14.08 5.95 -5.70
N ASP A 141 14.55 5.82 -6.94
CA ASP A 141 13.81 6.26 -8.14
C ASP A 141 12.46 5.54 -8.30
N LEU A 142 12.36 4.29 -7.86
CA LEU A 142 11.12 3.51 -7.92
C LEU A 142 9.97 4.16 -7.14
N VAL A 143 10.30 4.78 -6.00
CA VAL A 143 9.32 5.47 -5.15
C VAL A 143 9.20 6.93 -5.57
N ALA A 144 10.33 7.55 -5.96
CA ALA A 144 10.37 8.96 -6.30
C ALA A 144 9.50 9.30 -7.51
N GLU A 145 9.56 8.51 -8.58
CA GLU A 145 8.77 8.77 -9.80
C GLU A 145 7.27 8.79 -9.50
N GLU A 146 6.77 7.84 -8.70
CA GLU A 146 5.35 7.75 -8.37
C GLU A 146 4.90 8.86 -7.40
N ALA A 147 5.72 9.15 -6.39
CA ALA A 147 5.46 10.26 -5.47
C ALA A 147 5.40 11.59 -6.22
N LYS A 148 6.41 11.88 -7.06
CA LYS A 148 6.51 13.13 -7.83
C LYS A 148 5.33 13.29 -8.78
N ARG A 149 4.95 12.24 -9.53
CA ARG A 149 3.79 12.27 -10.43
C ARG A 149 2.54 12.74 -9.70
N THR A 150 2.28 12.15 -8.53
CA THR A 150 1.10 12.47 -7.73
C THR A 150 1.17 13.88 -7.14
N ILE A 151 2.29 14.26 -6.54
CA ILE A 151 2.49 15.57 -5.92
C ILE A 151 2.39 16.69 -6.97
N VAL A 152 3.06 16.56 -8.11
CA VAL A 152 2.96 17.53 -9.21
C VAL A 152 1.51 17.66 -9.69
N GLY A 153 0.77 16.56 -9.77
CA GLY A 153 -0.67 16.59 -10.09
C GLY A 153 -1.48 17.40 -9.08
N MET A 154 -1.23 17.20 -7.77
CA MET A 154 -1.88 17.98 -6.70
C MET A 154 -1.59 19.48 -6.85
N TRP A 155 -0.32 19.87 -7.00
CA TRP A 155 0.07 21.27 -7.16
C TRP A 155 -0.47 21.89 -8.46
N THR A 156 -0.53 21.12 -9.55
CA THR A 156 -1.12 21.57 -10.84
C THR A 156 -2.59 21.93 -10.65
N ALA A 157 -3.36 21.03 -10.02
CA ALA A 157 -4.78 21.25 -9.78
C ALA A 157 -5.06 22.49 -8.90
N LEU A 158 -4.14 22.82 -7.99
CA LEU A 158 -4.31 23.93 -7.03
C LEU A 158 -3.83 25.28 -7.57
N LEU A 159 -2.69 25.31 -8.25
CA LEU A 159 -2.07 26.56 -8.69
C LEU A 159 -2.59 27.02 -10.04
N VAL A 160 -2.80 26.10 -10.97
CA VAL A 160 -3.13 26.39 -12.37
C VAL A 160 -4.37 25.62 -12.83
N PRO A 161 -5.55 25.90 -12.22
CA PRO A 161 -6.77 25.16 -12.53
C PRO A 161 -7.11 25.28 -14.03
N GLY A 162 -7.39 24.13 -14.66
CA GLY A 162 -7.70 24.04 -16.09
C GLY A 162 -6.48 23.89 -17.01
N GLN A 163 -5.26 23.94 -16.47
CA GLN A 163 -4.04 23.57 -17.19
C GLN A 163 -3.61 22.15 -16.84
N THR A 164 -2.83 21.54 -17.73
CA THR A 164 -2.33 20.17 -17.57
C THR A 164 -0.95 20.12 -16.93
N GLU A 165 -0.20 21.22 -16.93
CA GLU A 165 1.19 21.26 -16.48
C GLU A 165 1.49 22.55 -15.69
N LEU A 166 2.37 22.42 -14.70
CA LEU A 166 2.94 23.57 -14.00
C LEU A 166 4.01 24.25 -14.85
N PRO A 167 4.21 25.57 -14.70
CA PRO A 167 5.37 26.25 -15.23
C PRO A 167 6.67 25.53 -14.79
N GLU A 168 7.63 25.40 -15.70
CA GLU A 168 8.86 24.62 -15.49
C GLU A 168 9.60 25.03 -14.20
N PRO A 169 9.84 26.33 -13.89
CA PRO A 169 10.50 26.71 -12.63
C PRO A 169 9.71 26.31 -11.37
N THR A 170 8.37 26.32 -11.43
CA THR A 170 7.53 25.87 -10.32
C THR A 170 7.64 24.37 -10.13
N ARG A 171 7.62 23.61 -11.24
CA ARG A 171 7.79 22.16 -11.22
C ARG A 171 9.15 21.76 -10.66
N GLU A 172 10.23 22.42 -11.07
CA GLU A 172 11.58 22.17 -10.58
C GLU A 172 11.70 22.30 -9.05
N VAL A 173 11.10 23.34 -8.47
CA VAL A 173 11.08 23.54 -7.01
C VAL A 173 10.36 22.38 -6.30
N ILE A 174 9.21 21.95 -6.83
CA ILE A 174 8.42 20.86 -6.24
C ILE A 174 9.15 19.51 -6.37
N GLU A 175 9.74 19.24 -7.53
CA GLU A 175 10.56 18.05 -7.80
C GLU A 175 11.76 17.99 -6.84
N TYR A 176 12.47 19.11 -6.65
CA TYR A 176 13.59 19.21 -5.74
C TYR A 176 13.17 18.97 -4.29
N PHE A 177 12.11 19.63 -3.82
CA PHE A 177 11.62 19.45 -2.46
C PHE A 177 11.18 18.01 -2.18
N THR A 178 10.44 17.41 -3.11
CA THR A 178 9.99 16.03 -3.02
C THR A 178 11.17 15.07 -2.95
N SER A 179 12.17 15.25 -3.83
CA SER A 179 13.37 14.42 -3.87
C SER A 179 14.20 14.56 -2.60
N GLY A 180 14.38 15.79 -2.09
CA GLY A 180 15.09 16.05 -0.83
C GLY A 180 14.39 15.42 0.38
N THR A 181 13.06 15.42 0.40
CA THR A 181 12.27 14.79 1.46
C THR A 181 12.41 13.27 1.45
N LEU A 182 12.27 12.64 0.27
CA LEU A 182 12.47 11.19 0.13
C LEU A 182 13.92 10.78 0.45
N GLY A 183 14.90 11.59 0.02
CA GLY A 183 16.30 11.39 0.37
C GLY A 183 16.54 11.45 1.87
N LEU A 184 15.88 12.35 2.59
CA LEU A 184 15.96 12.44 4.04
C LEU A 184 15.34 11.22 4.74
N ILE A 185 14.20 10.72 4.25
CA ILE A 185 13.57 9.47 4.74
C ILE A 185 14.54 8.29 4.56
N SER A 186 15.09 8.13 3.34
CA SER A 186 16.05 7.07 3.01
C SER A 186 17.31 7.14 3.89
N TYR A 187 17.87 8.33 4.08
CA TYR A 187 19.04 8.54 4.94
C TYR A 187 18.78 8.13 6.40
N ARG A 188 17.61 8.51 6.95
CA ARG A 188 17.24 8.18 8.34
C ARG A 188 17.05 6.68 8.54
N PHE A 189 16.43 6.00 7.58
CA PHE A 189 16.27 4.55 7.63
C PHE A 189 17.62 3.84 7.61
N ALA A 190 18.54 4.23 6.72
CA ALA A 190 19.88 3.66 6.66
C ALA A 190 20.63 3.83 7.99
N ARG A 191 20.50 5.01 8.61
CA ARG A 191 21.08 5.35 9.93
C ARG A 191 20.53 4.48 11.06
N GLU A 192 19.23 4.25 11.09
CA GLU A 192 18.60 3.42 12.11
C GLU A 192 19.05 1.95 12.02
N LYS A 193 19.18 1.42 10.80
CA LYS A 193 19.71 0.07 10.55
C LYS A 193 21.15 -0.11 11.06
N GLU A 194 21.94 0.97 11.08
CA GLU A 194 23.29 1.01 11.68
C GLU A 194 23.27 1.13 13.23
N GLY A 195 22.10 1.10 13.87
CA GLY A 195 21.95 1.32 15.31
C GLY A 195 22.20 2.78 15.72
N ARG A 196 22.08 3.72 14.78
CA ARG A 196 22.34 5.14 14.99
C ARG A 196 21.10 5.96 14.61
N PRO A 197 19.95 5.74 15.29
CA PRO A 197 18.72 6.44 14.96
C PRO A 197 18.93 7.94 15.05
N ALA A 198 18.32 8.67 14.12
CA ALA A 198 18.31 10.13 14.21
C ALA A 198 17.56 10.52 15.47
N SER A 199 18.19 11.27 16.38
CA SER A 199 17.40 12.02 17.35
C SER A 199 16.61 13.06 16.55
N SER A 200 15.29 13.13 16.73
CA SER A 200 14.57 14.35 16.37
C SER A 200 15.31 15.51 17.01
N THR A 201 15.75 16.47 16.20
CA THR A 201 16.46 17.65 16.70
C THR A 201 15.70 18.89 16.26
N ILE A 202 15.66 19.87 17.15
CA ILE A 202 15.16 21.22 16.86
C ILE A 202 15.82 21.78 15.58
N ALA A 203 17.09 21.44 15.32
CA ALA A 203 17.79 21.86 14.11
C ALA A 203 17.20 21.26 12.83
N THR A 204 16.75 20.01 12.86
CA THR A 204 16.10 19.37 11.70
C THR A 204 14.72 19.96 11.43
N ASP A 205 13.95 20.27 12.48
CA ASP A 205 12.65 20.93 12.32
C ASP A 205 12.81 22.35 11.78
N ASP A 206 13.75 23.13 12.31
CA ASP A 206 14.04 24.48 11.81
C ASP A 206 14.49 24.45 10.34
N PHE A 207 15.34 23.48 9.97
CA PHE A 207 15.72 23.28 8.56
C PHE A 207 14.50 23.00 7.67
N LEU A 208 13.64 22.05 8.05
CA LEU A 208 12.46 21.67 7.26
C LEU A 208 11.46 22.82 7.13
N LYS A 209 11.22 23.57 8.22
CA LYS A 209 10.32 24.74 8.21
C LYS A 209 10.85 25.86 7.31
N ARG A 210 12.15 26.16 7.38
CA ARG A 210 12.78 27.15 6.49
C ARG A 210 12.74 26.70 5.03
N ASN A 211 12.95 25.41 4.77
CA ASN A 211 12.88 24.86 3.43
C ASN A 211 11.44 24.94 2.86
N ALA A 212 10.43 24.67 3.69
CA ALA A 212 9.02 24.85 3.32
C ALA A 212 8.70 26.31 2.98
N ALA A 213 9.11 27.26 3.83
CA ALA A 213 8.93 28.69 3.57
C ALA A 213 9.60 29.11 2.24
N PHE A 214 10.81 28.62 1.98
CA PHE A 214 11.51 28.85 0.71
C PHE A 214 10.73 28.30 -0.49
N VAL A 215 10.18 27.09 -0.40
CA VAL A 215 9.33 26.51 -1.47
C VAL A 215 8.14 27.41 -1.78
N ILE A 216 7.43 27.86 -0.75
CA ILE A 216 6.26 28.74 -0.90
C ILE A 216 6.66 30.08 -1.53
N GLU A 217 7.76 30.68 -1.09
CA GLU A 217 8.30 31.92 -1.67
C GLU A 217 8.59 31.76 -3.18
N GLN A 218 9.30 30.68 -3.57
CA GLN A 218 9.63 30.46 -4.98
C GLN A 218 8.40 30.13 -5.83
N VAL A 219 7.48 29.31 -5.32
CA VAL A 219 6.22 29.00 -6.00
C VAL A 219 5.41 30.26 -6.23
N ALA A 220 5.23 31.10 -5.20
CA ALA A 220 4.51 32.36 -5.29
C ALA A 220 5.15 33.28 -6.34
N ARG A 221 6.47 33.43 -6.29
CA ARG A 221 7.24 34.23 -7.24
C ARG A 221 7.04 33.77 -8.69
N TYR A 222 7.17 32.48 -8.97
CA TYR A 222 7.06 31.95 -10.34
C TYR A 222 5.63 31.95 -10.88
N GLN A 223 4.64 31.91 -10.00
CA GLN A 223 3.22 31.97 -10.38
C GLN A 223 2.66 33.40 -10.38
N GLY A 224 3.46 34.41 -10.04
CA GLY A 224 3.01 35.80 -9.92
C GLY A 224 1.92 35.99 -8.85
N MET A 225 1.96 35.17 -7.80
CA MET A 225 1.03 35.19 -6.66
C MET A 225 1.71 35.75 -5.42
N THR A 226 0.93 36.14 -4.41
CA THR A 226 1.50 36.35 -3.07
C THR A 226 1.67 35.01 -2.34
N GLU A 227 2.60 34.93 -1.39
CA GLU A 227 2.74 33.76 -0.52
C GLU A 227 1.43 33.42 0.20
N ALA A 228 0.68 34.46 0.62
CA ALA A 228 -0.61 34.30 1.26
C ALA A 228 -1.66 33.65 0.35
N ASP A 229 -1.68 33.99 -0.95
CA ASP A 229 -2.59 33.37 -1.92
C ASP A 229 -2.25 31.90 -2.14
N VAL A 230 -0.96 31.57 -2.24
CA VAL A 230 -0.49 30.18 -2.36
C VAL A 230 -0.92 29.40 -1.12
N LEU A 231 -0.56 29.87 0.08
CA LEU A 231 -0.91 29.20 1.34
C LEU A 231 -2.44 29.06 1.52
N ALA A 232 -3.23 30.06 1.15
CA ALA A 232 -4.69 29.98 1.24
C ALA A 232 -5.26 28.84 0.37
N ARG A 233 -4.76 28.69 -0.87
CA ARG A 233 -5.15 27.58 -1.75
C ARG A 233 -4.75 26.23 -1.19
N LEU A 234 -3.54 26.13 -0.64
CA LEU A 234 -3.00 24.90 -0.08
C LEU A 234 -3.75 24.49 1.20
N HIS A 235 -4.06 25.44 2.10
CA HIS A 235 -4.85 25.18 3.31
C HIS A 235 -6.25 24.68 2.99
N MET A 236 -6.94 25.29 2.03
CA MET A 236 -8.26 24.81 1.59
C MET A 236 -8.19 23.37 1.09
N ALA A 237 -7.16 23.04 0.31
CA ALA A 237 -6.94 21.68 -0.19
C ALA A 237 -6.67 20.69 0.94
N SER A 238 -5.77 21.02 1.86
CA SER A 238 -5.47 20.18 3.02
C SER A 238 -6.71 19.90 3.86
N CYS A 239 -7.54 20.93 4.14
CA CYS A 239 -8.81 20.73 4.86
C CYS A 239 -9.77 19.78 4.13
N LEU A 240 -9.90 19.90 2.81
CA LEU A 240 -10.75 19.01 2.00
C LEU A 240 -10.22 17.57 1.99
N MET A 241 -8.90 17.38 1.89
CA MET A 241 -8.27 16.05 1.93
C MET A 241 -8.46 15.36 3.28
N HIS A 242 -8.36 16.10 4.39
CA HIS A 242 -8.63 15.57 5.72
C HIS A 242 -10.11 15.22 5.94
N GLN A 243 -11.03 16.05 5.45
CA GLN A 243 -12.47 15.78 5.54
C GLN A 243 -12.91 14.56 4.73
N ALA A 244 -12.25 14.27 3.61
CA ALA A 244 -12.53 13.09 2.79
C ALA A 244 -12.03 11.76 3.42
N ARG A 245 -11.17 11.84 4.44
CA ARG A 245 -10.58 10.69 5.14
C ARG A 245 -11.26 10.34 6.46
N ALA A 246 -12.09 11.25 7.00
CA ALA A 246 -12.84 11.09 8.24
C ALA A 246 -14.23 10.49 7.99
#